data_AF-A0A9J5WZY2-F1
#
_entry.id   AF-A0A9J5WZY2-F1
#
_cell.length_a   1.000
_cell.length_b   1.000
_cell.length_c   1.000
_cell.angle_alpha   90.00
_cell.angle_beta   90.00
_cell.angle_gamma   90.00
#
_symmetry.space_group_name_H-M   'P 1'
#
loop_
_entity.id
_entity.type
_entity.pdbx_description
1 polymer ?
#
loop_
_entity_poly.entity_id
_entity_poly.type
_entity_poly.pdbx_seq_one_letter_code
_entity_poly.pdbx_strand_id
1 'polypeptide(L)'
;MSMTARDSAITRFTEDPDCKIFLMSLKAGGVALNLTVASQYKPIRIVRFVIENTIEERILKLQEKKELVFEGTVGGSSEALGKLTEADLKFLFVT
;
A
#
# COMPACT_ATOMS: atom_id res chain seq x y z
N MET A 1 -3.52 19.56 -8.69
CA MET A 1 -4.29 20.38 -7.72
C MET A 1 -3.38 21.49 -7.23
N SER A 2 -3.88 22.71 -7.08
CA SER A 2 -3.13 23.76 -6.37
C SER A 2 -3.10 23.43 -4.87
N MET A 3 -2.11 23.96 -4.14
CA MET A 3 -1.99 23.78 -2.69
C MET A 3 -3.26 24.25 -1.96
N THR A 4 -3.79 25.42 -2.34
CA THR A 4 -5.03 25.98 -1.76
C THR A 4 -6.24 25.05 -1.95
N ALA A 5 -6.39 24.42 -3.12
CA ALA A 5 -7.51 23.51 -3.37
C ALA A 5 -7.41 22.20 -2.57
N ARG A 6 -6.17 21.75 -2.29
CA ARG A 6 -5.92 20.59 -1.43
C ARG A 6 -6.26 20.92 0.02
N ASP A 7 -5.82 22.07 0.52
CA ASP A 7 -6.06 22.49 1.90
C ASP A 7 -7.56 22.67 2.17
N SER A 8 -8.29 23.33 1.28
CA SER A 8 -9.75 23.47 1.41
C SER A 8 -10.49 22.13 1.43
N ALA A 9 -10.04 21.14 0.67
CA ALA A 9 -10.64 19.80 0.66
C ALA A 9 -10.38 19.05 1.98
N ILE A 10 -9.19 19.21 2.56
CA ILE A 10 -8.82 18.62 3.85
C ILE A 10 -9.62 19.27 4.99
N THR A 11 -9.72 20.61 4.99
CA THR A 11 -10.52 21.36 5.97
C THR A 11 -11.98 20.91 5.92
N ARG A 12 -12.56 20.81 4.71
CA ARG A 12 -13.94 20.34 4.55
C ARG A 12 -14.13 18.94 5.13
N PHE A 13 -13.26 17.98 4.84
CA PHE A 13 -13.38 16.62 5.40
C PHE A 13 -13.22 16.57 6.93
N THR A 14 -12.48 17.52 7.51
CA THR A 14 -12.22 17.56 8.96
C THR A 14 -13.35 18.27 9.73
N GLU A 15 -13.95 19.31 9.16
CA GLU A 15 -14.90 20.20 9.85
C GLU A 15 -16.37 19.93 9.49
N ASP A 16 -16.66 19.42 8.29
CA ASP A 16 -18.02 19.17 7.81
C ASP A 16 -18.49 17.77 8.23
N PRO A 17 -19.45 17.63 9.16
CA PRO A 17 -19.93 16.33 9.63
C PRO A 17 -20.66 15.50 8.56
N ASP A 18 -21.10 16.13 7.46
CA ASP A 18 -21.71 15.44 6.32
C ASP A 18 -20.65 14.89 5.34
N CYS A 19 -19.41 15.38 5.41
CA CYS A 19 -18.31 14.95 4.56
C CYS A 19 -17.60 13.71 5.13
N LYS A 20 -18.19 12.53 4.92
CA LYS A 20 -17.70 11.25 5.49
C LYS A 20 -16.75 10.46 4.57
N ILE A 21 -16.70 10.80 3.28
CA ILE A 21 -15.94 10.07 2.26
C ILE A 21 -14.93 11.01 1.62
N PHE A 22 -13.66 10.60 1.63
CA PHE A 22 -12.57 11.31 0.96
C PHE A 22 -12.00 10.45 -0.16
N LEU A 23 -12.11 10.88 -1.41
CA LEU A 23 -11.56 10.19 -2.57
C LEU A 23 -10.21 10.79 -2.96
N MET A 24 -9.20 9.94 -3.16
CA MET A 24 -7.87 10.36 -3.58
C MET A 24 -7.24 9.35 -4.53
N SER A 25 -6.24 9.78 -5.30
CA SER A 25 -5.43 8.87 -6.10
C SER A 25 -4.37 8.18 -5.26
N LEU A 26 -4.06 6.91 -5.57
CA LEU A 26 -3.04 6.13 -4.86
C LEU A 26 -1.64 6.78 -4.92
N LYS A 27 -1.33 7.46 -6.03
CA LYS A 27 -0.06 8.20 -6.22
C LYS A 27 0.06 9.41 -5.29
N ALA A 28 -1.08 10.01 -4.90
CA ALA A 28 -1.10 11.12 -3.93
C ALA A 28 -0.99 10.63 -2.48
N GLY A 29 -1.38 9.39 -2.19
CA GLY A 29 -1.29 8.79 -0.85
C GLY A 29 0.15 8.53 -0.38
N GLY A 30 1.08 8.25 -1.28
CA GLY A 30 2.48 7.96 -0.96
C GLY A 30 3.35 9.19 -0.65
N VAL A 31 2.87 10.41 -0.92
CA VAL A 31 3.67 11.65 -0.87
C VAL A 31 3.14 12.60 0.21
N ALA A 32 3.09 12.14 1.46
CA ALA A 32 2.68 12.95 2.62
C ALA A 32 1.19 13.30 2.65
N LEU A 33 0.36 12.30 2.93
CA LEU A 33 -0.89 12.54 3.66
C LEU A 33 -0.79 11.76 4.96
N ASN A 34 -0.22 12.40 5.97
CA ASN A 34 -0.17 11.83 7.29
C ASN A 34 -1.61 11.86 7.82
N LEU A 35 -2.36 10.79 7.58
CA LEU A 35 -3.70 10.55 8.13
C LEU A 35 -3.63 10.32 9.65
N THR A 36 -2.72 10.99 10.35
CA THR A 36 -2.56 10.92 11.81
C THR A 36 -3.86 11.29 12.51
N VAL A 37 -4.67 12.16 11.90
CA VAL A 37 -6.03 12.50 12.35
C VAL A 37 -6.96 11.28 12.38
N ALA A 38 -6.79 10.33 11.46
CA ALA A 38 -7.53 9.06 11.45
C ALA A 38 -6.97 8.04 12.46
N SER A 39 -5.68 8.13 12.80
CA SER A 39 -5.01 7.21 13.73
C SER A 39 -5.24 7.55 15.21
N GLN A 40 -5.67 8.78 15.52
CA GLN A 40 -5.57 9.26 16.90
C GLN A 40 -6.71 8.79 17.81
N TYR A 41 -7.85 8.31 17.27
CA TYR A 41 -9.02 8.03 18.12
C TYR A 41 -9.89 6.80 17.75
N LYS A 42 -9.65 6.09 16.64
CA LYS A 42 -10.45 4.92 16.24
C LYS A 42 -9.62 3.83 15.53
N PRO A 43 -10.00 2.54 15.65
CA PRO A 43 -9.34 1.48 14.90
C PRO A 43 -9.53 1.70 13.39
N ILE A 44 -8.42 1.72 12.65
CA ILE A 44 -8.41 1.87 11.20
C ILE A 44 -8.62 0.49 10.57
N ARG A 45 -9.57 0.40 9.63
CA ARG A 45 -9.78 -0.80 8.81
C ARG A 45 -9.38 -0.51 7.37
N ILE A 46 -8.38 -1.25 6.87
CA ILE A 46 -7.94 -1.18 5.47
C ILE A 46 -8.59 -2.35 4.72
N VAL A 47 -9.30 -2.05 3.63
CA VAL A 47 -9.89 -3.06 2.74
C VAL A 47 -9.32 -2.84 1.34
N ARG A 48 -8.71 -3.88 0.78
CA ARG A 48 -8.25 -3.89 -0.61
C ARG A 48 -9.18 -4.79 -1.43
N PHE A 49 -9.83 -4.23 -2.43
CA PHE A 49 -10.64 -5.00 -3.37
C PHE A 49 -9.72 -5.58 -4.46
N VAL A 50 -9.81 -6.88 -4.67
CA VAL A 50 -9.08 -7.61 -5.72
C VAL A 50 -10.07 -8.52 -6.43
N ILE A 51 -10.01 -8.54 -7.75
CA ILE A 51 -10.84 -9.44 -8.57
C ILE A 51 -10.08 -10.74 -8.74
N GLU A 52 -10.76 -11.87 -8.55
CA GLU A 52 -10.14 -13.19 -8.73
C GLU A 52 -9.80 -13.45 -10.20
N ASN A 53 -8.70 -14.17 -10.45
CA ASN A 53 -8.24 -14.55 -11.79
C ASN A 53 -7.85 -13.37 -12.69
N THR A 54 -7.55 -12.20 -12.12
CA THR A 54 -7.09 -11.03 -12.89
C THR A 54 -5.61 -10.72 -12.68
N ILE A 55 -5.11 -9.73 -13.44
CA ILE A 55 -3.71 -9.29 -13.37
C ILE A 55 -3.41 -8.67 -11.99
N GLU A 56 -4.38 -8.02 -11.35
CA GLU A 56 -4.26 -7.42 -10.03
C GLU A 56 -3.87 -8.44 -8.96
N GLU A 57 -4.46 -9.64 -8.98
CA GLU A 57 -4.10 -10.73 -8.08
C GLU A 57 -2.65 -11.17 -8.26
N ARG A 58 -2.20 -11.29 -9.51
CA ARG A 58 -0.82 -11.66 -9.85
C ARG A 58 0.18 -10.59 -9.41
N ILE A 59 -0.17 -9.31 -9.60
CA ILE A 59 0.64 -8.18 -9.16
C ILE A 59 0.74 -8.15 -7.63
N LEU A 60 -0.34 -8.46 -6.91
CA LEU A 60 -0.32 -8.52 -5.45
C LEU A 60 0.64 -9.62 -4.95
N LYS A 61 0.55 -10.82 -5.52
CA LYS A 61 1.47 -11.94 -5.23
C LYS A 61 2.93 -11.59 -5.53
N LEU A 62 3.17 -10.83 -6.60
CA LEU A 62 4.49 -10.30 -6.95
C LEU A 62 5.03 -9.32 -5.89
N GLN A 63 4.18 -8.43 -5.38
CA GLN A 63 4.57 -7.45 -4.34
C GLN A 63 4.91 -8.14 -3.02
N GLU A 64 4.08 -9.09 -2.57
CA GLU A 64 4.32 -9.88 -1.35
C GLU A 64 5.64 -10.65 -1.44
N LYS A 65 5.87 -11.30 -2.59
CA LYS A 65 7.13 -12.02 -2.84
C LYS A 65 8.33 -11.07 -2.86
N LYS A 66 8.20 -9.88 -3.43
CA LYS A 66 9.27 -8.88 -3.43
C LYS A 66 9.59 -8.42 -2.00
N GLU A 67 8.58 -8.23 -1.16
CA GLU A 67 8.75 -7.85 0.25
C GLU A 67 9.48 -8.94 1.04
N LEU A 68 9.08 -10.21 0.87
CA LEU A 68 9.76 -11.37 1.48
C LEU A 68 11.25 -11.46 1.09
N VAL A 69 11.56 -11.26 -0.19
CA VAL A 69 12.94 -11.27 -0.68
C VAL A 69 13.75 -10.09 -0.13
N PHE A 70 13.12 -8.92 -0.02
CA PHE A 70 13.75 -7.75 0.55
C PHE A 70 14.07 -7.94 2.03
N GLU A 71 13.12 -8.47 2.81
CA GLU A 71 13.33 -8.83 4.22
C GLU A 71 14.46 -9.86 4.37
N GLY A 72 14.50 -10.87 3.50
CA GLY A 72 15.54 -11.90 3.53
C GLY A 72 16.93 -11.43 3.12
N THR A 73 17.03 -10.38 2.30
CA THR A 73 18.31 -9.85 1.81
C THR A 73 18.85 -8.71 2.68
N VAL A 74 17.97 -7.84 3.18
CA VAL A 74 18.33 -6.63 3.94
C VAL A 74 18.35 -6.89 5.45
N GLY A 75 17.57 -7.84 5.95
CA GLY A 75 17.51 -8.20 7.37
C GLY A 75 18.63 -9.12 7.86
N GLY A 76 19.56 -9.53 7.00
CA GLY A 76 20.73 -10.36 7.37
C GLY A 76 20.40 -11.77 7.87
N SER A 77 19.16 -12.23 7.78
CA SER A 77 18.74 -13.54 8.28
C SER A 77 18.86 -14.61 7.18
N SER A 78 19.93 -15.41 7.28
CA SER A 78 20.26 -16.53 6.39
C SER A 78 19.08 -17.52 6.18
N GLU A 79 18.16 -17.61 7.14
CA GLU A 79 16.97 -18.48 7.09
C GLU A 79 15.92 -18.06 6.07
N ALA A 80 15.86 -16.78 5.68
CA ALA A 80 14.91 -16.29 4.69
C ALA A 80 15.32 -16.68 3.25
N LEU A 81 16.62 -16.80 2.98
CA LEU A 81 17.14 -17.31 1.70
C LEU A 81 16.77 -18.78 1.48
N GLY A 82 16.64 -19.57 2.55
CA GLY A 82 16.22 -20.97 2.48
C GLY A 82 14.75 -21.18 2.09
N LYS A 83 13.92 -20.11 2.16
CA LYS A 83 12.50 -20.16 1.77
C LYS A 83 12.27 -19.79 0.29
N LEU A 84 13.28 -19.28 -0.42
CA LEU A 84 13.16 -19.04 -1.85
C LEU A 84 13.28 -20.36 -2.60
N THR A 85 12.20 -20.78 -3.26
CA THR A 85 12.22 -21.98 -4.10
C THR A 85 12.86 -21.69 -5.47
N GLU A 86 13.30 -22.71 -6.19
CA GLU A 86 13.86 -22.56 -7.54
C GLU A 86 12.84 -21.91 -8.52
N ALA A 87 11.56 -22.23 -8.33
CA ALA A 87 10.45 -21.60 -9.04
C ALA A 87 10.39 -20.09 -8.76
N ASP A 88 10.79 -19.67 -7.55
CA ASP A 88 10.78 -18.28 -7.17
C ASP A 88 11.84 -17.45 -7.87
N LEU A 89 13.05 -18.01 -8.00
CA LEU A 89 14.17 -17.41 -8.70
C LEU A 89 13.94 -17.35 -10.21
N LYS A 90 13.39 -18.41 -10.81
CA LYS A 90 13.03 -18.41 -12.25
C LYS A 90 12.01 -17.33 -12.58
N PHE A 91 11.01 -17.14 -11.73
CA PHE A 91 10.01 -16.09 -11.90
C PHE A 91 10.56 -14.67 -11.76
N LEU A 92 11.63 -14.47 -10.99
CA LEU A 92 12.24 -13.16 -10.75
C LEU A 92 13.27 -12.76 -11.82
N PHE A 93 13.95 -13.74 -12.44
CA PHE A 93 15.10 -13.48 -13.32
C PHE A 93 14.92 -13.99 -14.75
N VAL A 94 13.76 -14.56 -15.11
CA VAL A 94 13.50 -15.03 -16.47
C VAL A 94 12.29 -14.28 -17.05
N THR A 95 12.51 -13.66 -18.22
CA THR A 95 11.48 -13.04 -19.07
C THR A 95 10.67 -14.08 -19.81
#